data_AF-A0A2J7QI73-F1
#
_entry.id   AF-A0A2J7QI73-F1
#
_cell.length_a   1.000
_cell.length_b   1.000
_cell.length_c   1.000
_cell.angle_alpha   90.00
_cell.angle_beta   90.00
_cell.angle_gamma   90.00
#
_symmetry.space_group_name_H-M   'P 1'
#
loop_
_entity.id
_entity.type
_entity.pdbx_description
1 polymer ?
#
loop_
_entity_poly.entity_id
_entity_poly.type
_entity_poly.pdbx_seq_one_letter_code
_entity_poly.pdbx_strand_id
1 'polypeptide(L)'
;MNQLGVPVKQGDYVFCTRDDKQNLVEKWKKGRKNYLFVNTTQDLMDADLTKVEYLMGLFSPGHLPYALERDTSPAGQPSLLNMTKQALKLLSQNPKGYVLLVEGGNIDNAHHAGYARHALHETSEMDDAVAYAVQVTNPDDTLIIVTADHSHTLTISGYPERGADILGSSNYVAELHGHDILTYANGPGFSRHNNSNCSHNYWREVSDEERQDLRYRQFSGWYIDKETHAGEDVPVYSSGPHANLLSGVFEQNYIAHVICYSACIGPHATYCDVTRFPKFNAHKINSAGTLPSTDIYCIVLILLLLEKIIFSC
;
A
#
# COMPACT_ATOMS: atom_id res chain seq x y z
N MET A 1 16.37 -14.48 -16.51
CA MET A 1 15.38 -13.40 -16.77
C MET A 1 14.33 -13.48 -15.68
N ASN A 2 13.84 -12.37 -15.14
CA ASN A 2 12.76 -12.40 -14.15
C ASN A 2 11.42 -12.82 -14.77
N GLN A 3 10.36 -12.84 -13.97
CA GLN A 3 8.98 -13.19 -14.34
C GLN A 3 8.41 -12.37 -15.52
N LEU A 4 9.02 -11.24 -15.86
CA LEU A 4 8.65 -10.38 -16.99
C LEU A 4 9.57 -10.55 -18.21
N GLY A 5 10.54 -11.47 -18.14
CA GLY A 5 11.49 -11.73 -19.21
C GLY A 5 12.62 -10.71 -19.32
N VAL A 6 12.88 -9.93 -18.26
CA VAL A 6 13.97 -8.94 -18.21
C VAL A 6 15.26 -9.58 -17.67
N PRO A 7 16.44 -9.34 -18.26
CA PRO A 7 17.71 -9.76 -17.66
C PRO A 7 17.93 -9.13 -16.28
N VAL A 8 18.36 -9.93 -15.31
CA VAL A 8 18.60 -9.48 -13.93
C VAL A 8 20.03 -9.88 -13.55
N LYS A 9 20.77 -8.97 -12.91
CA LYS A 9 22.07 -9.30 -12.29
C LYS A 9 21.80 -10.21 -11.09
N GLN A 10 22.48 -11.34 -11.03
CA GLN A 10 22.30 -12.32 -9.97
C GLN A 10 22.66 -11.72 -8.61
N GLY A 11 21.71 -11.76 -7.68
CA GLY A 11 21.84 -11.45 -6.25
C GLY A 11 21.01 -12.46 -5.45
N ASP A 12 20.83 -12.26 -4.14
CA ASP A 12 20.08 -13.17 -3.25
C ASP A 12 18.55 -13.13 -3.44
N TYR A 13 18.08 -12.89 -4.65
CA TYR A 13 16.65 -12.86 -4.96
C TYR A 13 16.19 -14.23 -5.44
N VAL A 14 15.20 -14.81 -4.76
CA VAL A 14 14.41 -15.93 -5.28
C VAL A 14 13.22 -15.33 -6.04
N PHE A 15 13.13 -15.57 -7.34
CA PHE A 15 12.03 -15.09 -8.18
C PHE A 15 11.68 -16.11 -9.24
N CYS A 16 10.41 -16.19 -9.63
CA CYS A 16 10.02 -17.07 -10.72
C CYS A 16 10.57 -16.56 -12.06
N THR A 17 10.96 -17.51 -12.90
CA THR A 17 11.46 -17.25 -14.26
C THR A 17 10.42 -17.69 -15.29
N ARG A 18 10.45 -17.08 -16.48
CA ARG A 18 9.57 -17.49 -17.58
C ARG A 18 10.18 -18.63 -18.38
N ASP A 19 9.39 -19.67 -18.63
CA ASP A 19 9.80 -20.82 -19.47
C ASP A 19 9.30 -20.72 -20.92
N ASP A 20 8.42 -19.76 -21.22
CA ASP A 20 7.80 -19.56 -22.53
C ASP A 20 8.65 -18.69 -23.49
N LYS A 21 9.88 -18.33 -23.09
CA LYS A 21 10.85 -17.51 -23.84
C LYS A 21 10.34 -16.12 -24.23
N GLN A 22 9.27 -15.62 -23.59
CA GLN A 22 8.74 -14.29 -23.89
C GLN A 22 9.42 -13.21 -23.06
N ASN A 23 9.62 -12.03 -23.66
CA ASN A 23 9.93 -10.81 -22.94
C ASN A 23 8.68 -9.91 -22.93
N LEU A 24 8.05 -9.78 -21.75
CA LEU A 24 6.80 -9.05 -21.61
C LEU A 24 7.00 -7.54 -21.64
N VAL A 25 8.17 -7.04 -21.23
CA VAL A 25 8.52 -5.62 -21.37
C VAL A 25 8.60 -5.25 -22.85
N GLU A 26 9.24 -6.07 -23.68
CA GLU A 26 9.29 -5.83 -25.13
C GLU A 26 7.92 -5.95 -25.79
N LYS A 27 7.09 -6.90 -25.34
CA LYS A 27 5.69 -6.98 -25.78
C LYS A 27 4.88 -5.75 -25.39
N TRP A 28 5.10 -5.18 -24.21
CA TRP A 28 4.46 -3.96 -23.76
C TRP A 28 4.92 -2.74 -24.57
N LYS A 29 6.21 -2.65 -24.91
CA LYS A 29 6.71 -1.56 -25.78
C LYS A 29 6.11 -1.60 -27.18
N LYS A 30 5.87 -2.80 -27.71
CA LYS A 30 5.38 -2.99 -29.08
C LYS A 30 4.04 -2.28 -29.31
N GLY A 31 4.01 -1.36 -30.28
CA GLY A 31 2.81 -0.64 -30.70
C GLY A 31 2.47 0.60 -29.87
N ARG A 32 3.24 0.90 -28.82
CA ARG A 32 3.11 2.15 -28.06
C ARG A 32 4.08 3.19 -28.62
N LYS A 33 3.62 4.44 -28.72
CA LYS A 33 4.49 5.60 -28.95
C LYS A 33 4.75 6.28 -27.61
N ASN A 34 5.83 7.04 -27.49
CA ASN A 34 6.13 7.84 -26.31
C ASN A 34 6.11 7.04 -24.99
N TYR A 35 6.58 5.78 -25.03
CA TYR A 35 6.73 4.96 -23.84
C TYR A 35 8.08 5.23 -23.18
N LEU A 36 8.14 5.05 -21.87
CA LEU A 36 9.37 5.05 -21.09
C LEU A 36 9.41 3.80 -20.20
N PHE A 37 10.56 3.13 -20.21
CA PHE A 37 10.86 2.03 -19.30
C PHE A 37 12.01 2.45 -18.38
N VAL A 38 11.82 2.33 -17.07
CA VAL A 38 12.82 2.72 -16.06
C VAL A 38 13.03 1.59 -15.06
N ASN A 39 14.24 1.49 -14.50
CA ASN A 39 14.57 0.45 -13.52
C ASN A 39 15.44 0.93 -12.35
N THR A 40 15.71 2.23 -12.23
CA THR A 40 16.40 2.83 -11.08
C THR A 40 15.64 4.05 -10.56
N THR A 41 15.98 4.48 -9.34
CA THR A 41 15.50 5.76 -8.80
C THR A 41 15.82 6.92 -9.73
N GLN A 42 17.05 7.01 -10.22
CA GLN A 42 17.49 8.12 -11.07
C GLN A 42 16.71 8.16 -12.38
N ASP A 43 16.56 7.02 -13.07
CA ASP A 43 15.82 6.96 -14.33
C ASP A 43 14.36 7.40 -14.16
N LEU A 44 13.74 7.01 -13.04
CA LEU A 44 12.37 7.42 -12.72
C LEU A 44 12.29 8.93 -12.42
N MET A 45 13.23 9.46 -11.65
CA MET A 45 13.17 10.85 -11.17
C MET A 45 13.59 11.86 -12.23
N ASP A 46 14.47 11.49 -13.16
CA ASP A 46 14.91 12.32 -14.29
C ASP A 46 13.95 12.29 -15.48
N ALA A 47 12.91 11.45 -15.43
CA ALA A 47 11.96 11.31 -16.51
C ALA A 47 11.27 12.64 -16.85
N ASP A 48 11.44 13.10 -18.11
CA ASP A 48 10.68 14.21 -18.67
C ASP A 48 9.27 13.73 -19.05
N LEU A 49 8.38 13.70 -18.05
CA LEU A 49 7.02 13.19 -18.19
C LEU A 49 6.15 13.99 -19.18
N THR A 50 6.58 15.17 -19.65
CA THR A 50 5.84 15.93 -20.69
C THR A 50 5.91 15.26 -22.07
N LYS A 51 6.86 14.32 -22.25
CA LYS A 51 7.07 13.56 -23.49
C LYS A 51 6.68 12.09 -23.36
N VAL A 52 6.11 11.69 -22.22
CA VAL A 52 5.79 10.29 -21.91
C VAL A 52 4.28 10.13 -21.83
N GLU A 53 3.74 9.15 -22.53
CA GLU A 53 2.34 8.74 -22.45
C GLU A 53 2.19 7.45 -21.63
N TYR A 54 3.16 6.53 -21.74
CA TYR A 54 3.15 5.26 -21.05
C TYR A 54 4.46 5.07 -20.27
N LEU A 55 4.39 4.90 -18.96
CA LEU A 55 5.56 4.62 -18.12
C LEU A 55 5.43 3.23 -17.50
N MET A 56 6.49 2.43 -17.60
CA MET A 56 6.64 1.18 -16.85
C MET A 56 7.92 1.24 -16.03
N GLY A 57 7.79 1.21 -14.71
CA GLY A 57 8.89 1.12 -13.77
C GLY A 57 8.97 -0.26 -13.14
N LEU A 58 10.11 -0.93 -13.27
CA LEU A 58 10.37 -2.23 -12.62
C LEU A 58 11.72 -2.15 -11.91
N PHE A 59 11.68 -1.98 -10.58
CA PHE A 59 12.88 -1.64 -9.80
C PHE A 59 13.47 -2.82 -9.01
N SER A 60 12.81 -3.98 -9.01
CA SER A 60 13.30 -5.22 -8.38
C SER A 60 12.93 -6.45 -9.22
N PRO A 61 13.69 -7.56 -9.13
CA PRO A 61 13.34 -8.82 -9.78
C PRO A 61 12.03 -9.45 -9.25
N GLY A 62 11.68 -9.16 -8.00
CA GLY A 62 10.44 -9.58 -7.32
C GLY A 62 9.85 -8.39 -6.55
N HIS A 63 9.48 -8.59 -5.27
CA HIS A 63 9.10 -7.49 -4.38
C HIS A 63 10.25 -6.48 -4.24
N LEU A 64 9.91 -5.20 -4.03
CA LEU A 64 10.89 -4.21 -3.60
C LEU A 64 11.45 -4.63 -2.22
N PRO A 65 12.73 -4.36 -1.93
CA PRO A 65 13.22 -4.47 -0.56
C PRO A 65 12.40 -3.60 0.40
N TYR A 66 12.34 -3.98 1.68
CA TYR A 66 11.74 -3.13 2.71
C TYR A 66 12.40 -1.74 2.73
N ALA A 67 11.63 -0.71 3.04
CA ALA A 67 12.00 0.69 3.26
C ALA A 67 13.36 0.86 3.96
N LEU A 68 13.55 0.13 5.06
CA LEU A 68 14.76 0.19 5.90
C LEU A 68 15.98 -0.53 5.29
N GLU A 69 15.77 -1.43 4.32
CA GLU A 69 16.84 -2.21 3.66
C GLU A 69 17.07 -1.80 2.20
N ARG A 70 16.23 -0.91 1.64
CA ARG A 70 16.28 -0.47 0.24
C ARG A 70 17.56 0.31 -0.06
N ASP A 71 18.15 0.06 -1.23
CA ASP A 71 19.23 0.92 -1.73
C ASP A 71 18.64 2.28 -2.14
N THR A 72 18.93 3.31 -1.35
CA THR A 72 18.46 4.68 -1.57
C THR A 72 19.34 5.48 -2.54
N SER A 73 20.38 4.87 -3.12
CA SER A 73 21.23 5.53 -4.10
C SER A 73 20.48 5.83 -5.40
N PRO A 74 20.99 6.73 -6.25
CA PRO A 74 20.48 6.95 -7.60
C PRO A 74 20.27 5.66 -8.42
N ALA A 75 21.17 4.69 -8.28
CA ALA A 75 21.10 3.41 -8.99
C ALA A 75 20.22 2.35 -8.29
N GLY A 76 19.71 2.66 -7.10
CA GLY A 76 18.87 1.79 -6.29
C GLY A 76 17.39 1.87 -6.67
N GLN A 77 16.51 1.65 -5.68
CA GLN A 77 15.07 1.60 -5.89
C GLN A 77 14.37 2.85 -5.34
N PRO A 78 13.35 3.38 -6.04
CA PRO A 78 12.57 4.51 -5.55
C PRO A 78 11.72 4.10 -4.34
N SER A 79 11.42 5.07 -3.45
CA SER A 79 10.39 4.91 -2.43
C SER A 79 8.98 4.87 -3.03
N LEU A 80 8.00 4.40 -2.26
CA LEU A 80 6.58 4.50 -2.63
C LEU A 80 6.17 5.96 -2.88
N LEU A 81 6.71 6.89 -2.08
CA LEU A 81 6.56 8.32 -2.30
C LEU A 81 7.12 8.78 -3.66
N ASN A 82 8.33 8.33 -4.04
CA ASN A 82 8.92 8.68 -5.33
C ASN A 82 8.08 8.13 -6.51
N MET A 83 7.58 6.90 -6.39
CA MET A 83 6.69 6.30 -7.39
C MET A 83 5.37 7.08 -7.49
N THR A 84 4.76 7.41 -6.36
CA THR A 84 3.51 8.20 -6.28
C THR A 84 3.67 9.58 -6.90
N LYS A 85 4.79 10.27 -6.62
CA LYS A 85 5.14 11.57 -7.22
C LYS A 85 5.09 11.54 -8.74
N GLN A 86 5.79 10.57 -9.35
CA GLN A 86 5.85 10.50 -10.80
C GLN A 86 4.55 9.99 -11.41
N ALA A 87 3.85 9.07 -10.75
CA ALA A 87 2.54 8.60 -11.21
C ALA A 87 1.52 9.75 -11.26
N LEU A 88 1.40 10.54 -10.18
CA LEU A 88 0.51 11.70 -10.15
C LEU A 88 0.89 12.74 -11.21
N LYS A 89 2.19 13.05 -11.36
CA LYS A 89 2.69 13.99 -12.38
C LYS A 89 2.43 13.53 -13.82
N LEU A 90 2.47 12.23 -14.08
CA LEU A 90 2.13 11.67 -15.39
C LEU A 90 0.62 11.72 -15.63
N LEU A 91 -0.16 11.19 -14.69
CA LEU A 91 -1.61 11.02 -14.82
C LEU A 91 -2.39 12.33 -14.81
N SER A 92 -1.92 13.34 -14.06
CA SER A 92 -2.56 14.66 -13.99
C SER A 92 -2.55 15.43 -15.33
N GLN A 93 -1.78 14.97 -16.31
CA GLN A 93 -1.76 15.56 -17.65
C GLN A 93 -3.02 15.22 -18.46
N ASN A 94 -3.77 14.19 -18.07
CA ASN A 94 -5.02 13.83 -18.74
C ASN A 94 -6.18 14.72 -18.25
N PRO A 95 -6.75 15.59 -19.11
CA PRO A 95 -7.84 16.49 -18.70
C PRO A 95 -9.14 15.75 -18.36
N LYS A 96 -9.25 14.45 -18.67
CA LYS A 96 -10.39 13.61 -18.30
C LYS A 96 -10.27 13.01 -16.90
N GLY A 97 -9.19 13.33 -16.16
CA GLY A 97 -8.89 12.73 -14.88
C GLY A 97 -8.19 11.38 -15.00
N TYR A 98 -8.03 10.72 -13.85
CA TYR A 98 -7.32 9.46 -13.72
C TYR A 98 -7.84 8.65 -12.53
N VAL A 99 -7.53 7.35 -12.56
CA VAL A 99 -7.61 6.46 -11.39
C VAL A 99 -6.19 6.03 -11.09
N LEU A 100 -5.72 6.29 -9.88
CA LEU A 100 -4.43 5.85 -9.39
C LEU A 100 -4.64 4.83 -8.26
N LEU A 101 -3.91 3.71 -8.31
CA LEU A 101 -3.77 2.76 -7.22
C LEU A 101 -2.36 2.90 -6.63
N VAL A 102 -2.25 3.17 -5.33
CA VAL A 102 -0.98 3.15 -4.59
C VAL A 102 -1.10 2.12 -3.47
N GLU A 103 -0.07 1.27 -3.33
CA GLU A 103 -0.12 0.13 -2.43
C GLU A 103 1.16 0.01 -1.59
N GLY A 104 0.99 -0.06 -0.27
CA GLY A 104 2.05 -0.36 0.69
C GLY A 104 2.24 -1.87 0.91
N GLY A 105 2.37 -2.66 -0.16
CA GLY A 105 2.27 -4.13 -0.10
C GLY A 105 3.28 -4.86 0.79
N ASN A 106 4.40 -4.23 1.13
CA ASN A 106 5.39 -4.83 2.03
C ASN A 106 5.00 -4.79 3.52
N ILE A 107 3.93 -4.06 3.89
CA ILE A 107 3.36 -4.09 5.24
C ILE A 107 2.94 -5.52 5.60
N ASP A 108 2.21 -6.17 4.69
CA ASP A 108 1.78 -7.58 4.80
C ASP A 108 2.98 -8.54 4.88
N ASN A 109 3.92 -8.43 3.93
CA ASN A 109 5.12 -9.26 3.90
C ASN A 109 5.91 -9.20 5.23
N ALA A 110 6.00 -8.00 5.82
CA ALA A 110 6.67 -7.78 7.09
C ALA A 110 5.90 -8.41 8.26
N HIS A 111 4.56 -8.29 8.30
CA HIS A 111 3.73 -8.96 9.30
C HIS A 111 3.83 -10.48 9.21
N HIS A 112 3.74 -11.04 8.00
CA HIS A 112 3.95 -12.48 7.76
C HIS A 112 5.30 -12.97 8.30
N ALA A 113 6.35 -12.17 8.16
CA ALA A 113 7.66 -12.47 8.72
C ALA A 113 7.76 -12.21 10.24
N GLY A 114 6.74 -11.61 10.86
CA GLY A 114 6.76 -11.19 12.25
C GLY A 114 7.73 -10.04 12.52
N TYR A 115 8.05 -9.23 11.49
CA TYR A 115 8.96 -8.09 11.59
C TYR A 115 8.16 -6.79 11.79
N ALA A 116 7.65 -6.54 12.98
CA ALA A 116 6.82 -5.35 13.25
C ALA A 116 7.57 -4.04 12.97
N ARG A 117 8.90 -3.99 13.17
CA ARG A 117 9.72 -2.83 12.80
C ARG A 117 9.57 -2.52 11.30
N HIS A 118 9.74 -3.51 10.43
CA HIS A 118 9.52 -3.32 9.01
C HIS A 118 8.07 -2.93 8.71
N ALA A 119 7.08 -3.64 9.26
CA ALA A 119 5.67 -3.36 8.98
C ALA A 119 5.27 -1.91 9.33
N LEU A 120 5.72 -1.39 10.48
CA LEU A 120 5.47 0.00 10.88
C LEU A 120 6.19 1.01 9.99
N HIS A 121 7.43 0.72 9.57
CA HIS A 121 8.17 1.61 8.67
C HIS A 121 7.61 1.60 7.23
N GLU A 122 7.14 0.46 6.73
CA GLU A 122 6.40 0.41 5.45
C GLU A 122 5.08 1.19 5.56
N THR A 123 4.39 1.09 6.70
CA THR A 123 3.18 1.89 6.98
C THR A 123 3.48 3.39 6.98
N SER A 124 4.59 3.80 7.59
CA SER A 124 5.06 5.18 7.56
C SER A 124 5.39 5.65 6.13
N GLU A 125 6.00 4.79 5.30
CA GLU A 125 6.31 5.12 3.91
C GLU A 125 5.03 5.26 3.06
N MET A 126 3.98 4.50 3.36
CA MET A 126 2.66 4.69 2.77
C MET A 126 2.00 5.99 3.23
N ASP A 127 2.08 6.33 4.52
CA ASP A 127 1.54 7.57 5.06
C ASP A 127 2.19 8.80 4.38
N ASP A 128 3.49 8.79 4.14
CA ASP A 128 4.18 9.82 3.36
C ASP A 128 3.62 9.96 1.93
N ALA A 129 3.28 8.85 1.28
CA ALA A 129 2.69 8.85 -0.06
C ALA A 129 1.25 9.41 -0.05
N VAL A 130 0.45 9.06 0.97
CA VAL A 130 -0.89 9.61 1.21
C VAL A 130 -0.80 11.11 1.44
N ALA A 131 0.07 11.56 2.35
CA ALA A 131 0.25 12.96 2.68
C ALA A 131 0.64 13.79 1.45
N TYR A 132 1.53 13.26 0.61
CA TYR A 132 1.88 13.89 -0.65
C TYR A 132 0.70 13.96 -1.63
N ALA A 133 -0.06 12.87 -1.79
CA ALA A 133 -1.23 12.86 -2.67
C ALA A 133 -2.27 13.90 -2.24
N VAL A 134 -2.57 13.98 -0.94
CA VAL A 134 -3.45 15.00 -0.35
C VAL A 134 -2.92 16.41 -0.63
N GLN A 135 -1.60 16.62 -0.52
CA GLN A 135 -0.99 17.93 -0.73
C GLN A 135 -1.08 18.43 -2.17
N VAL A 136 -0.96 17.54 -3.16
CA VAL A 136 -0.78 17.94 -4.58
C VAL A 136 -2.03 17.78 -5.44
N THR A 137 -3.09 17.19 -4.88
CA THR A 137 -4.39 17.07 -5.56
C THR A 137 -5.39 18.06 -4.99
N ASN A 138 -6.43 18.37 -5.76
CA ASN A 138 -7.45 19.33 -5.36
C ASN A 138 -8.62 18.57 -4.70
N PRO A 139 -8.96 18.81 -3.42
CA PRO A 139 -10.04 18.10 -2.75
C PRO A 139 -11.42 18.36 -3.36
N ASP A 140 -11.60 19.42 -4.16
CA ASP A 140 -12.87 19.69 -4.84
C ASP A 140 -13.11 18.75 -6.04
N ASP A 141 -12.05 18.17 -6.61
CA ASP A 141 -12.14 17.28 -7.76
C ASP A 141 -11.56 15.88 -7.51
N THR A 142 -10.83 15.67 -6.41
CA THR A 142 -10.11 14.43 -6.16
C THR A 142 -10.68 13.64 -4.98
N LEU A 143 -11.23 12.45 -5.25
CA LEU A 143 -11.60 11.50 -4.18
C LEU A 143 -10.36 10.68 -3.78
N ILE A 144 -9.92 10.84 -2.54
CA ILE A 144 -8.87 10.02 -1.93
C ILE A 144 -9.50 9.03 -0.97
N ILE A 145 -9.19 7.75 -1.12
CA ILE A 145 -9.59 6.67 -0.19
C ILE A 145 -8.34 5.96 0.31
N VAL A 146 -8.24 5.74 1.62
CA VAL A 146 -7.20 4.92 2.27
C VAL A 146 -7.89 3.78 3.02
N THR A 147 -7.49 2.54 2.80
CA THR A 147 -8.04 1.36 3.49
C THR A 147 -7.04 0.21 3.49
N ALA A 148 -7.36 -0.84 4.26
CA ALA A 148 -6.73 -2.14 4.11
C ALA A 148 -7.61 -3.15 3.36
N ASP A 149 -6.99 -4.22 2.87
CA ASP A 149 -7.63 -5.40 2.31
C ASP A 149 -7.99 -6.42 3.39
N HIS A 150 -7.13 -6.55 4.39
CA HIS A 150 -7.34 -7.28 5.63
C HIS A 150 -6.40 -6.77 6.72
N SER A 151 -6.50 -7.35 7.91
CA SER A 151 -5.60 -7.06 9.03
C SER A 151 -4.59 -8.20 9.26
N HIS A 152 -3.83 -8.11 10.35
CA HIS A 152 -2.94 -9.14 10.87
C HIS A 152 -3.18 -9.36 12.36
N THR A 153 -2.66 -10.47 12.89
CA THR A 153 -2.82 -10.83 14.30
C THR A 153 -1.93 -10.02 15.25
N LEU A 154 -1.45 -8.85 14.81
CA LEU A 154 -0.67 -7.92 15.63
C LEU A 154 -1.54 -7.36 16.74
N THR A 155 -1.00 -7.36 17.96
CA THR A 155 -1.63 -6.77 19.14
C THR A 155 -0.68 -5.78 19.79
N ILE A 156 -1.25 -4.71 20.33
CA ILE A 156 -0.54 -3.78 21.22
C ILE A 156 -0.95 -4.14 22.65
N SER A 157 -0.02 -4.69 23.40
CA SER A 157 -0.23 -5.27 24.72
C SER A 157 0.57 -4.55 25.80
N GLY A 158 0.21 -4.83 27.06
CA GLY A 158 0.88 -4.28 28.22
C GLY A 158 0.42 -2.87 28.60
N TYR A 159 1.24 -2.20 29.42
CA TYR A 159 0.94 -0.85 29.93
C TYR A 159 2.17 0.06 29.76
N PRO A 160 2.67 0.28 28.53
CA PRO A 160 3.83 1.13 28.31
C PRO A 160 3.53 2.58 28.70
N GLU A 161 4.54 3.28 29.22
CA GLU A 161 4.42 4.70 29.51
C GLU A 161 4.30 5.52 28.21
N ARG A 162 3.66 6.69 28.30
CA ARG A 162 3.54 7.59 27.15
C ARG A 162 4.94 8.01 26.66
N GLY A 163 5.21 7.78 25.38
CA GLY A 163 6.51 8.09 24.76
C GLY A 163 7.51 6.93 24.78
N ALA A 164 7.12 5.78 25.33
CA ALA A 164 7.89 4.55 25.15
C ALA A 164 7.99 4.17 23.66
N ASP A 165 9.10 3.54 23.30
CA ASP A 165 9.28 2.95 21.96
C ASP A 165 8.27 1.81 21.79
N ILE A 166 7.44 1.88 20.74
CA ILE A 166 6.43 0.86 20.45
C ILE A 166 7.07 -0.50 20.14
N LEU A 167 8.32 -0.53 19.69
CA LEU A 167 9.10 -1.75 19.43
C LEU A 167 9.82 -2.27 20.68
N GLY A 168 9.67 -1.58 21.81
CA GLY A 168 10.28 -1.93 23.09
C GLY A 168 9.49 -2.96 23.90
N SER A 169 9.95 -3.15 25.13
CA SER A 169 9.32 -4.05 26.11
C SER A 169 8.31 -3.32 27.01
N SER A 170 7.33 -4.07 27.51
CA SER A 170 6.40 -3.67 28.54
C SER A 170 6.79 -4.35 29.86
N ASN A 171 7.10 -3.54 30.88
CA ASN A 171 7.68 -4.00 32.15
C ASN A 171 6.67 -4.10 33.31
N TYR A 172 5.36 -4.09 33.01
CA TYR A 172 4.34 -4.09 34.06
C TYR A 172 4.17 -5.43 34.78
N VAL A 173 4.47 -6.55 34.11
CA VAL A 173 4.28 -7.90 34.65
C VAL A 173 5.64 -8.57 34.84
N ALA A 174 6.10 -8.65 36.09
CA ALA A 174 7.41 -9.20 36.43
C ALA A 174 7.61 -10.66 35.98
N GLU A 175 6.53 -11.46 35.94
CA GLU A 175 6.54 -12.86 35.52
C GLU A 175 6.76 -13.06 34.01
N LEU A 176 6.56 -12.00 33.21
CA LEU A 176 6.71 -12.03 31.76
C LEU A 176 8.07 -11.49 31.29
N HIS A 177 9.02 -11.24 32.20
CA HIS A 177 10.42 -10.86 31.91
C HIS A 177 10.57 -9.86 30.73
N GLY A 178 9.78 -8.77 30.75
CA GLY A 178 9.84 -7.74 29.71
C GLY A 178 9.39 -8.23 28.33
N HIS A 179 8.17 -8.77 28.23
CA HIS A 179 7.53 -9.05 26.93
C HIS A 179 7.45 -7.82 26.04
N ASP A 180 7.43 -8.03 24.73
CA ASP A 180 7.29 -6.95 23.75
C ASP A 180 5.93 -6.26 23.89
N ILE A 181 5.89 -4.93 23.66
CA ILE A 181 4.63 -4.19 23.55
C ILE A 181 3.83 -4.72 22.35
N LEU A 182 4.51 -5.04 21.25
CA LEU A 182 3.92 -5.63 20.06
C LEU A 182 4.10 -7.14 20.07
N THR A 183 3.00 -7.88 19.92
CA THR A 183 3.04 -9.34 19.79
C THR A 183 2.07 -9.82 18.73
N TYR A 184 2.29 -11.01 18.19
CA TYR A 184 1.37 -11.64 17.24
C TYR A 184 0.64 -12.82 17.89
N ALA A 185 -0.58 -13.12 17.45
CA ALA A 185 -1.25 -14.33 17.93
C ALA A 185 -0.51 -15.62 17.49
N ASN A 186 0.03 -15.59 16.27
CA ASN A 186 0.80 -16.69 15.71
C ASN A 186 1.97 -16.17 14.88
N GLY A 187 2.89 -17.06 14.52
CA GLY A 187 3.95 -16.71 13.59
C GLY A 187 5.29 -17.34 13.90
N PRO A 188 6.30 -16.98 13.09
CA PRO A 188 7.64 -17.53 13.18
C PRO A 188 8.41 -17.03 14.41
N GLY A 189 7.92 -16.01 15.12
CA GLY A 189 8.49 -15.52 16.38
C GLY A 189 8.48 -16.58 17.48
N PHE A 190 7.49 -17.47 17.52
CA PHE A 190 7.34 -18.49 18.57
C PHE A 190 8.62 -19.32 18.76
N SER A 191 9.19 -19.85 17.68
CA SER A 191 10.38 -20.70 17.75
C SER A 191 11.65 -19.94 18.11
N ARG A 192 11.64 -18.60 17.93
CA ARG A 192 12.74 -17.73 18.34
C ARG A 192 12.72 -17.43 19.83
N HIS A 193 11.56 -17.51 20.49
CA HIS A 193 11.43 -17.14 21.90
C HIS A 193 11.10 -18.29 22.84
N ASN A 194 10.56 -19.39 22.34
CA ASN A 194 10.24 -20.55 23.15
C ASN A 194 11.51 -21.21 23.72
N ASN A 195 11.54 -21.37 25.04
CA ASN A 195 12.55 -22.13 25.76
C ASN A 195 12.07 -23.57 25.95
N SER A 196 12.32 -24.41 24.93
CA SER A 196 11.86 -25.81 24.90
C SER A 196 12.47 -26.72 25.97
N ASN A 197 13.46 -26.24 26.72
CA ASN A 197 14.24 -27.04 27.66
C ASN A 197 13.85 -26.85 29.13
N CYS A 198 12.82 -26.05 29.43
CA CYS A 198 12.49 -25.71 30.80
C CYS A 198 11.05 -26.09 31.20
N SER A 199 10.90 -26.56 32.45
CA SER A 199 9.61 -26.85 33.08
C SER A 199 8.91 -25.60 33.62
N HIS A 200 9.64 -24.48 33.67
CA HIS A 200 9.21 -23.14 34.10
C HIS A 200 9.98 -22.11 33.24
N ASN A 201 9.45 -20.90 33.03
CA ASN A 201 10.04 -19.87 32.15
C ASN A 201 10.10 -20.30 30.67
N TYR A 202 8.92 -20.56 30.09
CA TYR A 202 8.72 -20.98 28.70
C TYR A 202 9.22 -19.97 27.66
N TRP A 203 9.46 -18.73 28.05
CA TRP A 203 9.92 -17.65 27.20
C TRP A 203 11.34 -17.26 27.59
N ARG A 204 12.22 -17.11 26.60
CA ARG A 204 13.56 -16.55 26.83
C ARG A 204 13.49 -15.05 27.12
N GLU A 205 14.48 -14.55 27.81
CA GLU A 205 14.73 -13.11 27.91
C GLU A 205 15.30 -12.58 26.58
N VAL A 206 14.92 -11.35 26.24
CA VAL A 206 15.37 -10.62 25.05
C VAL A 206 15.93 -9.29 25.53
N SER A 207 17.14 -8.93 25.10
CA SER A 207 17.73 -7.63 25.46
C SER A 207 17.17 -6.51 24.57
N ASP A 208 17.31 -5.27 25.02
CA ASP A 208 16.87 -4.12 24.23
C ASP A 208 17.70 -3.97 22.95
N GLU A 209 18.99 -4.32 22.97
CA GLU A 209 19.83 -4.33 21.77
C GLU A 209 19.33 -5.33 20.73
N GLU A 210 18.86 -6.50 21.16
CA GLU A 210 18.32 -7.51 20.24
C GLU A 210 17.02 -7.02 19.57
N ARG A 211 16.16 -6.28 20.30
CA ARG A 211 14.96 -5.64 19.74
C ARG A 211 15.27 -4.56 18.70
N GLN A 212 16.48 -4.02 18.71
CA GLN A 212 16.94 -3.06 17.71
C GLN A 212 17.36 -3.70 16.38
N ASP A 213 17.47 -5.03 16.30
CA ASP A 213 17.72 -5.70 15.02
C ASP A 213 16.56 -5.44 14.04
N LEU A 214 16.91 -5.18 12.77
CA LEU A 214 15.92 -4.89 11.72
C LEU A 214 14.94 -6.05 11.51
N ARG A 215 15.45 -7.27 11.66
CA ARG A 215 14.75 -8.53 11.46
C ARG A 215 14.46 -9.23 12.79
N TYR A 216 14.42 -8.48 13.90
CA TYR A 216 13.86 -8.97 15.14
C TYR A 216 12.41 -9.41 14.92
N ARG A 217 12.08 -10.64 15.35
CA ARG A 217 10.71 -11.16 15.28
C ARG A 217 10.04 -10.96 16.62
N GLN A 218 8.86 -10.37 16.65
CA GLN A 218 8.11 -10.23 17.90
C GLN A 218 7.64 -11.61 18.40
N PHE A 219 7.37 -11.67 19.71
CA PHE A 219 6.74 -12.85 20.32
C PHE A 219 5.45 -13.23 19.60
N SER A 220 5.22 -14.54 19.49
CA SER A 220 3.94 -15.08 19.03
C SER A 220 3.46 -16.25 19.87
N GLY A 221 2.14 -16.45 19.93
CA GLY A 221 1.49 -17.44 20.81
C GLY A 221 1.65 -18.90 20.38
N TRP A 222 1.70 -19.17 19.07
CA TRP A 222 2.10 -20.48 18.53
C TRP A 222 2.88 -20.37 17.23
N TYR A 223 3.57 -21.44 16.87
CA TYR A 223 4.41 -21.51 15.68
C TYR A 223 3.62 -21.73 14.40
N ILE A 224 3.96 -20.91 13.40
CA ILE A 224 3.72 -21.14 11.97
C ILE A 224 4.84 -20.43 11.20
N ASP A 225 5.21 -20.92 10.01
CA ASP A 225 6.32 -20.37 9.23
C ASP A 225 6.10 -18.91 8.78
N LYS A 226 4.82 -18.54 8.59
CA LYS A 226 4.36 -17.19 8.29
C LYS A 226 3.16 -16.89 9.17
N GLU A 227 3.19 -15.75 9.84
CA GLU A 227 2.03 -15.23 10.57
C GLU A 227 0.80 -15.14 9.65
N THR A 228 -0.41 -15.25 10.17
CA THR A 228 -1.64 -15.24 9.35
C THR A 228 -2.30 -13.88 9.29
N HIS A 229 -3.01 -13.58 8.20
CA HIS A 229 -3.96 -12.46 8.19
C HIS A 229 -4.99 -12.60 9.32
N ALA A 230 -5.57 -11.48 9.73
CA ALA A 230 -6.67 -11.41 10.67
C ALA A 230 -7.96 -10.92 9.99
N GLY A 231 -9.11 -11.34 10.54
CA GLY A 231 -10.42 -11.22 9.91
C GLY A 231 -11.35 -10.20 10.55
N GLU A 232 -10.84 -9.34 11.42
CA GLU A 232 -11.57 -8.18 11.92
C GLU A 232 -11.72 -7.09 10.85
N ASP A 233 -12.71 -6.22 11.04
CA ASP A 233 -12.96 -5.10 10.16
C ASP A 233 -11.76 -4.14 10.12
N VAL A 234 -11.48 -3.61 8.93
CA VAL A 234 -10.41 -2.64 8.70
C VAL A 234 -10.97 -1.24 8.44
N PRO A 235 -10.25 -0.17 8.84
CA PRO A 235 -10.75 1.19 8.68
C PRO A 235 -10.69 1.64 7.22
N VAL A 236 -11.66 2.46 6.84
CA VAL A 236 -11.69 3.20 5.57
C VAL A 236 -11.67 4.69 5.89
N TYR A 237 -10.66 5.40 5.40
CA TYR A 237 -10.56 6.85 5.46
C TYR A 237 -10.84 7.42 4.07
N SER A 238 -11.51 8.56 3.99
CA SER A 238 -11.79 9.19 2.70
C SER A 238 -11.85 10.72 2.77
N SER A 239 -11.54 11.37 1.65
CA SER A 239 -11.66 12.82 1.47
C SER A 239 -11.99 13.16 0.01
N GLY A 240 -12.64 14.29 -0.22
CA GLY A 240 -13.04 14.77 -1.55
C GLY A 240 -14.46 14.39 -1.98
N PRO A 241 -14.77 14.40 -3.30
CA PRO A 241 -16.12 14.24 -3.82
C PRO A 241 -16.77 12.92 -3.40
N HIS A 242 -17.95 13.03 -2.80
CA HIS A 242 -18.75 11.92 -2.26
C HIS A 242 -18.06 11.06 -1.18
N ALA A 243 -16.98 11.53 -0.56
CA ALA A 243 -16.32 10.83 0.55
C ALA A 243 -17.31 10.49 1.70
N ASN A 244 -18.33 11.33 1.90
CA ASN A 244 -19.39 11.10 2.87
C ASN A 244 -20.23 9.82 2.64
N LEU A 245 -20.15 9.19 1.46
CA LEU A 245 -20.78 7.89 1.20
C LEU A 245 -20.06 6.74 1.92
N LEU A 246 -18.76 6.88 2.22
CA LEU A 246 -17.98 5.91 2.97
C LEU A 246 -18.11 6.18 4.47
N SER A 247 -19.26 5.82 5.02
CA SER A 247 -19.57 5.99 6.44
C SER A 247 -20.29 4.78 7.03
N GLY A 248 -20.09 4.55 8.33
CA GLY A 248 -20.66 3.39 9.02
C GLY A 248 -19.88 2.10 8.77
N VAL A 249 -20.60 0.98 8.73
CA VAL A 249 -20.05 -0.36 8.47
C VAL A 249 -20.64 -0.85 7.15
N PHE A 250 -19.78 -1.31 6.24
CA PHE A 250 -20.16 -1.75 4.91
C PHE A 250 -19.23 -2.86 4.43
N GLU A 251 -19.72 -3.65 3.47
CA GLU A 251 -18.94 -4.69 2.81
C GLU A 251 -17.80 -4.08 1.99
N GLN A 252 -16.63 -4.71 1.97
CA GLN A 252 -15.44 -4.19 1.29
C GLN A 252 -15.67 -3.88 -0.21
N ASN A 253 -16.51 -4.68 -0.89
CA ASN A 253 -16.83 -4.44 -2.30
C ASN A 253 -17.58 -3.12 -2.54
N TYR A 254 -18.19 -2.54 -1.51
CA TYR A 254 -18.87 -1.24 -1.57
C TYR A 254 -17.91 -0.11 -1.98
N ILE A 255 -16.64 -0.19 -1.59
CA ILE A 255 -15.60 0.80 -1.93
C ILE A 255 -15.51 0.98 -3.45
N ALA A 256 -15.48 -0.12 -4.20
CA ALA A 256 -15.43 -0.09 -5.66
C ALA A 256 -16.68 0.55 -6.28
N HIS A 257 -17.86 0.36 -5.68
CA HIS A 257 -19.09 1.00 -6.15
C HIS A 257 -19.08 2.50 -5.91
N VAL A 258 -18.58 2.97 -4.77
CA VAL A 258 -18.43 4.41 -4.49
C VAL A 258 -17.46 5.05 -5.47
N ILE A 259 -16.33 4.40 -5.77
CA ILE A 259 -15.38 4.88 -6.79
C ILE A 259 -16.04 5.00 -8.16
N CYS A 260 -16.74 3.94 -8.60
CA CYS A 260 -17.43 3.95 -9.88
C CYS A 260 -18.50 5.04 -9.96
N TYR A 261 -19.23 5.24 -8.86
CA TYR A 261 -20.25 6.27 -8.74
C TYR A 261 -19.64 7.67 -8.81
N SER A 262 -18.58 7.93 -8.04
CA SER A 262 -17.93 9.24 -7.98
C SER A 262 -17.25 9.66 -9.27
N ALA A 263 -16.63 8.72 -9.99
CA ALA A 263 -16.00 9.01 -11.28
C ALA A 263 -16.93 8.85 -12.47
N CYS A 264 -18.20 8.47 -12.27
CA CYS A 264 -19.13 8.21 -13.37
C CYS A 264 -18.59 7.15 -14.36
N ILE A 265 -18.03 6.06 -13.84
CA ILE A 265 -17.44 4.99 -14.65
C ILE A 265 -18.11 3.65 -14.39
N GLY A 266 -17.87 2.70 -15.30
CA GLY A 266 -18.33 1.32 -15.16
C GLY A 266 -19.86 1.23 -15.05
N PRO A 267 -20.40 0.39 -14.13
CA PRO A 267 -21.85 0.22 -13.96
C PRO A 267 -22.62 1.52 -13.65
N HIS A 268 -21.94 2.55 -13.14
CA HIS A 268 -22.54 3.82 -12.72
C HIS A 268 -22.33 4.97 -13.71
N ALA A 269 -21.82 4.69 -14.92
CA ALA A 269 -21.49 5.74 -15.89
C ALA A 269 -22.66 6.65 -16.28
N THR A 270 -23.89 6.15 -16.21
CA THR A 270 -25.08 6.92 -16.55
C THR A 270 -25.62 7.80 -15.41
N TYR A 271 -25.04 7.71 -14.21
CA TYR A 271 -25.53 8.48 -13.06
C TYR A 271 -25.24 9.98 -13.20
N CYS A 272 -24.14 10.32 -13.86
CA CYS A 272 -23.75 11.71 -14.14
C CYS A 272 -24.33 12.23 -15.45
N ASP A 273 -25.17 11.44 -16.12
CA ASP A 273 -25.97 11.90 -17.24
C ASP A 273 -27.16 12.70 -16.71
N VAL A 274 -26.95 14.01 -16.56
CA VAL A 274 -27.93 15.01 -16.11
C VAL A 274 -29.19 15.09 -17.01
N THR A 275 -29.28 14.31 -18.09
CA THR A 275 -30.49 14.19 -18.91
C THR A 275 -31.50 13.18 -18.36
N ARG A 276 -31.12 12.30 -17.42
CA ARG A 276 -31.98 11.21 -16.91
C ARG A 276 -32.80 11.54 -15.66
N PHE A 277 -32.44 12.59 -14.92
CA PHE A 277 -33.31 13.12 -13.88
C PHE A 277 -34.19 14.21 -14.49
N PRO A 278 -35.52 14.04 -14.58
CA PRO A 278 -36.37 15.15 -15.00
C PRO A 278 -36.09 16.30 -14.05
N LYS A 279 -35.66 17.44 -14.60
CA LYS A 279 -35.65 18.70 -13.87
C LYS A 279 -37.02 18.81 -13.22
N PHE A 280 -37.09 18.69 -11.90
CA PHE A 280 -38.27 19.15 -11.18
C PHE A 280 -38.36 20.62 -11.52
N ASN A 281 -39.32 20.98 -12.39
CA ASN A 281 -39.67 22.35 -12.69
C ASN A 281 -40.27 22.95 -11.43
N ALA A 282 -39.43 23.30 -10.46
CA ALA A 282 -39.76 24.34 -9.52
C ALA A 282 -39.95 25.61 -10.36
N HIS A 283 -41.19 26.10 -10.38
CA HIS A 283 -41.63 27.22 -11.18
C HIS A 283 -40.63 28.38 -11.22
N LYS A 284 -40.41 28.88 -12.45
CA LYS A 284 -39.85 30.18 -12.83
C LYS A 284 -39.75 31.20 -11.66
N ILE A 285 -38.53 31.55 -11.29
CA ILE A 285 -38.19 32.94 -10.94
C ILE A 285 -36.94 33.31 -11.74
N ASN A 286 -37.07 34.39 -12.52
CA ASN A 286 -36.06 34.91 -13.43
C ASN A 286 -34.79 35.34 -12.69
N SER A 287 -33.62 34.92 -13.17
CA SER A 287 -32.51 35.84 -13.50
C SER A 287 -31.36 35.07 -14.16
N ALA A 288 -30.82 35.67 -15.20
CA ALA A 288 -29.79 35.13 -16.08
C ALA A 288 -28.45 34.88 -15.36
N GLY A 289 -27.79 33.79 -15.76
CA GLY A 289 -26.42 33.45 -15.38
C GLY A 289 -26.00 32.16 -16.07
N THR A 290 -25.39 32.27 -17.24
CA THR A 290 -24.74 31.14 -17.92
C THR A 290 -23.46 30.77 -17.18
N LEU A 291 -23.36 29.54 -16.68
CA LEU A 291 -22.12 28.92 -16.22
C LEU A 291 -21.79 27.74 -17.15
N PRO A 292 -20.54 27.61 -17.65
CA PRO A 292 -20.14 26.45 -18.44
C PRO A 292 -19.89 25.25 -17.51
N SER A 293 -20.36 24.10 -17.95
CA SER A 293 -20.16 22.80 -17.33
C SER A 293 -18.76 22.25 -17.60
N THR A 294 -17.99 21.95 -16.55
CA THR A 294 -16.93 20.93 -16.56
C THR A 294 -16.70 20.47 -15.12
N ASP A 295 -17.47 19.48 -14.67
CA ASP A 295 -17.09 18.74 -13.47
C ASP A 295 -16.03 17.71 -13.89
N ILE A 296 -14.80 17.97 -13.48
CA ILE A 296 -13.63 17.11 -13.66
C ILE A 296 -13.52 16.33 -12.35
N TYR A 297 -13.45 15.00 -12.43
CA TYR A 297 -13.23 14.14 -11.25
C TYR A 297 -11.93 13.37 -11.43
N CYS A 298 -10.96 13.60 -10.56
CA CYS A 298 -9.79 12.75 -10.36
C CYS A 298 -10.09 11.78 -9.20
N ILE A 299 -9.58 10.54 -9.24
CA ILE A 299 -9.70 9.62 -8.11
C ILE A 299 -8.32 9.03 -7.81
N VAL A 300 -7.86 9.18 -6.56
CA VAL A 300 -6.68 8.50 -6.04
C VAL A 300 -7.15 7.47 -5.03
N LEU A 301 -7.04 6.20 -5.39
CA LEU A 301 -7.33 5.09 -4.51
C LEU A 301 -6.01 4.59 -3.93
N ILE A 302 -5.83 4.69 -2.62
CA ILE A 302 -4.67 4.14 -1.92
C ILE A 302 -5.17 2.94 -1.14
N LEU A 303 -4.92 1.74 -1.66
CA LEU A 303 -5.34 0.49 -1.05
C LEU A 303 -4.10 -0.22 -0.53
N LEU A 304 -4.16 -0.76 0.68
CA LEU A 304 -3.40 -1.97 0.98
C LEU A 304 -4.21 -3.10 0.31
N LEU A 305 -3.76 -3.59 -0.83
CA LEU A 305 -4.38 -4.70 -1.55
C LEU A 305 -3.26 -5.55 -2.11
N LEU A 306 -3.04 -6.78 -1.64
CA LEU A 306 -2.47 -7.81 -2.52
C LEU A 306 -2.95 -9.22 -2.18
N GLU A 307 -3.64 -9.77 -3.18
CA GLU A 307 -3.52 -11.12 -3.72
C GLU A 307 -2.76 -12.17 -2.89
N LYS A 308 -3.51 -13.20 -2.46
CA LYS A 308 -3.05 -14.59 -2.56
C LYS A 308 -2.75 -14.93 -4.03
N ILE A 309 -1.62 -14.48 -4.56
CA ILE A 309 -0.94 -15.26 -5.59
C ILE A 309 0.18 -16.03 -4.91
N ILE A 310 -0.17 -17.24 -4.51
CA ILE A 310 0.81 -18.31 -4.33
C ILE A 310 1.36 -18.59 -5.72
N PHE A 311 2.40 -17.86 -6.14
CA PHE A 311 3.31 -18.39 -7.14
C PHE A 311 4.16 -19.43 -6.43
N SER A 312 3.64 -20.65 -6.33
CA SER A 312 4.52 -21.80 -6.41
C SER A 312 5.11 -21.77 -7.81
N CYS A 313 6.35 -21.31 -7.93
CA CYS A 313 7.24 -22.04 -8.82
C CYS A 313 7.41 -23.47 -8.20
#